data_AF-A0A8T4KNX9-F1
#
_entry.id   AF-A0A8T4KNX9-F1
#
_cell.length_a   1.000
_cell.length_b   1.000
_cell.length_c   1.000
_cell.angle_alpha   90.00
_cell.angle_beta   90.00
_cell.angle_gamma   90.00
#
_symmetry.space_group_name_H-M   'P 1'
#
loop_
_entity.id
_entity.type
_entity.pdbx_description
1 polymer ?
#
loop_
_entity_poly.entity_id
_entity_poly.type
_entity_poly.pdbx_seq_one_letter_code
_entity_poly.pdbx_strand_id
1 'polypeptide(L)'
;MPNKTSKSNGNIVKILLIVGFAVLVGFQALVLTGGFQSSSNGFKMSLPDILSSYSGVASSGSVGKYSKLSLNADGYNQLLEYDKTITLSDSEKKNYAGFDILLPCCGFQLTTEDENSDCRCGHHIAMAGLIKKLMKDGHTHDQIQEELNQWKPVFYPECLSQKSLCNL
;
A
#
# COMPACT_ATOMS: atom_id res chain seq x y z
N MET A 1 -32.18 75.97 -0.07
CA MET A 1 -32.18 75.82 1.41
C MET A 1 -32.33 74.34 1.75
N PRO A 2 -31.70 73.84 2.83
CA PRO A 2 -30.47 73.06 2.72
C PRO A 2 -30.53 71.62 3.30
N ASN A 3 -29.42 70.89 3.12
CA ASN A 3 -28.79 69.95 4.07
C ASN A 3 -29.41 68.52 4.14
N LYS A 4 -28.67 67.40 4.29
CA LYS A 4 -27.33 67.13 4.80
C LYS A 4 -26.73 65.90 4.12
N THR A 5 -25.41 65.95 4.00
CA THR A 5 -24.48 64.82 3.90
C THR A 5 -24.69 63.78 5.01
N SER A 6 -24.55 62.49 4.70
CA SER A 6 -24.17 61.50 5.71
C SER A 6 -22.89 60.79 5.27
N LYS A 7 -21.94 60.83 6.20
CA LYS A 7 -20.53 60.50 6.12
C LYS A 7 -20.32 59.24 6.94
N SER A 8 -19.36 58.42 6.48
CA SER A 8 -18.62 57.42 7.26
C SER A 8 -19.39 56.18 7.68
N ASN A 9 -18.86 55.01 7.32
CA ASN A 9 -18.54 53.94 8.28
C ASN A 9 -17.66 52.86 7.59
N GLY A 10 -16.48 53.27 7.12
CA GLY A 10 -15.46 52.38 6.51
C GLY A 10 -14.69 51.50 7.51
N ASN A 11 -15.08 51.48 8.80
CA ASN A 11 -14.37 50.74 9.85
C ASN A 11 -15.08 49.45 10.31
N ILE A 12 -16.33 49.20 9.91
CA ILE A 12 -17.05 47.97 10.30
C ILE A 12 -16.64 46.78 9.42
N VAL A 13 -16.31 47.02 8.15
CA VAL A 13 -15.92 45.96 7.20
C VAL A 13 -14.56 45.33 7.55
N LYS A 14 -13.64 46.08 8.17
CA LYS A 14 -12.32 45.56 8.55
C LYS A 14 -12.35 44.65 9.77
N ILE A 15 -13.32 44.81 10.67
CA ILE A 15 -13.41 43.99 11.90
C ILE A 15 -14.03 42.61 11.60
N LEU A 16 -14.94 42.53 10.63
CA LEU A 16 -15.55 41.26 10.20
C LEU A 16 -14.58 40.33 9.45
N LEU A 17 -13.52 40.85 8.82
CA LEU A 17 -12.52 40.03 8.13
C LEU A 17 -11.50 39.37 9.05
N ILE A 18 -11.25 39.91 10.26
CA ILE A 18 -10.24 39.37 11.17
C ILE A 18 -10.80 38.20 12.01
N VAL A 19 -12.09 38.21 12.32
CA VAL A 19 -12.73 37.13 13.11
C VAL A 19 -12.99 35.87 12.25
N GLY A 20 -13.22 36.03 10.93
CA GLY A 20 -13.43 34.89 10.03
C GLY A 20 -12.19 34.00 9.82
N PHE A 21 -10.98 34.54 10.02
CA PHE A 21 -9.74 33.79 9.82
C PHE A 21 -9.34 32.97 11.06
N ALA A 22 -9.77 33.35 12.26
CA ALA A 22 -9.41 32.66 13.50
C ALA A 22 -10.15 31.33 13.71
N VAL A 23 -11.33 31.14 13.10
CA VAL A 23 -12.10 29.90 13.21
C VAL A 23 -11.62 28.82 12.24
N LEU A 24 -10.96 29.20 11.13
CA LEU A 24 -10.49 28.25 10.11
C LEU A 24 -9.14 27.60 10.44
N VAL A 25 -8.35 28.19 11.35
CA VAL A 25 -7.07 27.62 11.81
C VAL A 25 -7.26 26.71 13.04
N GLY A 26 -8.38 26.85 13.77
CA GLY A 26 -8.67 26.05 14.97
C GLY A 26 -9.19 24.62 14.71
N PHE A 27 -9.66 24.32 13.51
CA PHE A 27 -10.20 22.98 13.17
C PHE A 27 -9.18 22.04 12.50
N GLN A 28 -7.92 22.45 12.38
CA GLN A 28 -6.81 21.56 11.95
C GLN A 28 -6.11 20.89 13.15
N ALA A 29 -6.43 21.27 14.39
CA ALA A 29 -5.75 20.76 15.58
C ALA A 29 -6.48 19.62 16.31
N LEU A 30 -7.66 19.17 15.85
CA LEU A 30 -8.45 18.13 16.52
C LEU A 30 -8.58 16.82 15.73
N VAL A 31 -7.83 16.65 14.64
CA VAL A 31 -7.73 15.36 13.91
C VAL A 31 -6.33 14.73 14.08
N LEU A 32 -5.57 15.18 15.07
CA LEU A 32 -4.19 14.70 15.33
C LEU A 32 -4.01 13.92 16.64
N THR A 33 -5.07 13.68 17.41
CA THR A 33 -4.99 12.87 18.64
C THR A 33 -5.70 11.51 18.54
N GLY A 34 -6.33 11.21 17.41
CA GLY A 34 -6.82 9.87 17.09
C GLY A 34 -5.75 9.01 16.43
N GLY A 35 -4.58 8.88 17.07
CA GLY A 35 -3.59 7.89 16.67
C GLY A 35 -4.24 6.52 16.76
N PHE A 36 -4.55 5.92 15.61
CA PHE A 36 -4.74 4.48 15.52
C PHE A 36 -3.44 3.84 16.02
N GLN A 37 -3.41 3.46 17.30
CA GLN A 37 -2.51 2.42 17.77
C GLN A 37 -2.98 1.13 17.13
N SER A 38 -2.50 0.89 15.90
CA SER A 38 -2.36 -0.46 15.39
C SER A 38 -1.40 -1.16 16.34
N SER A 39 -1.96 -1.77 17.38
CA SER A 39 -1.28 -2.73 18.23
C SER A 39 -1.05 -3.99 17.40
N SER A 40 -0.11 -3.92 16.46
CA SER A 40 0.50 -5.11 15.91
C SER A 40 1.32 -5.72 17.03
N ASN A 41 0.70 -6.64 17.78
CA ASN A 41 1.44 -7.54 18.66
C ASN A 41 2.61 -8.08 17.85
N GLY A 42 3.81 -7.72 18.28
CA GLY A 42 5.02 -7.82 17.48
C GLY A 42 5.34 -9.27 17.16
N PHE A 43 5.10 -9.66 15.91
CA PHE A 43 5.90 -10.69 15.28
C PHE A 43 7.09 -9.99 14.62
N LYS A 44 8.10 -9.63 15.41
CA LYS A 44 9.44 -9.29 14.91
C LYS A 44 10.16 -10.59 14.55
N MET A 45 9.61 -11.37 13.63
CA MET A 45 10.34 -12.48 13.07
C MET A 45 10.95 -11.96 11.78
N SER A 46 12.29 -11.93 11.71
CA SER A 46 12.95 -11.53 10.49
C SER A 46 12.60 -12.57 9.40
N LEU A 47 12.46 -12.15 8.14
CA LEU A 47 12.27 -13.07 7.02
C LEU A 47 13.26 -14.27 7.08
N PRO A 48 14.56 -14.09 7.42
CA PRO A 48 15.46 -15.22 7.63
C PRO A 48 15.07 -16.17 8.77
N ASP A 49 14.47 -15.68 9.86
CA ASP A 49 13.97 -16.54 10.94
C ASP A 49 12.73 -17.35 10.50
N ILE A 50 11.81 -16.74 9.74
CA ILE A 50 10.64 -17.42 9.16
C ILE A 50 11.10 -18.51 8.18
N LEU A 51 12.05 -18.18 7.31
CA LEU A 51 12.66 -19.09 6.35
C LEU A 51 13.45 -20.23 7.02
N SER A 52 14.13 -19.97 8.15
CA SER A 52 14.84 -21.00 8.92
C SER A 52 13.92 -22.01 9.58
N SER A 53 12.70 -21.60 9.94
CA SER A 53 11.67 -22.47 10.52
C SER A 53 11.00 -23.39 9.49
N TYR A 54 11.11 -23.05 8.20
CA TYR A 54 10.67 -23.89 7.09
C TYR A 54 11.77 -24.90 6.71
N SER A 55 11.79 -26.02 7.43
CA SER A 55 12.68 -27.17 7.21
C SER A 55 12.54 -27.90 5.86
N GLY A 56 11.87 -27.28 4.87
CA GLY A 56 11.66 -27.84 3.52
C GLY A 56 12.06 -26.91 2.36
N VAL A 57 12.37 -25.63 2.61
CA VAL A 57 12.83 -24.71 1.57
C VAL A 57 14.24 -24.29 1.96
N ALA A 58 15.23 -24.82 1.25
CA ALA A 58 16.63 -24.53 1.51
C ALA A 58 16.82 -23.01 1.69
N SER A 59 17.56 -22.62 2.72
CA SER A 59 18.01 -21.25 3.02
C SER A 59 18.85 -20.59 1.90
N SER A 60 18.90 -21.24 0.75
CA SER A 60 19.42 -20.82 -0.55
C SER A 60 18.45 -21.33 -1.64
N GLY A 61 17.30 -20.68 -1.81
CA GLY A 61 16.33 -21.01 -2.84
C GLY A 61 15.81 -19.78 -3.55
N SER A 62 15.17 -19.97 -4.70
CA SER A 62 14.41 -18.93 -5.39
C SER A 62 12.92 -19.23 -5.28
N VAL A 63 12.08 -18.21 -5.12
CA VAL A 63 10.62 -18.38 -5.27
C VAL A 63 10.22 -18.06 -6.68
N GLY A 64 9.20 -18.77 -7.12
CA GLY A 64 8.55 -18.42 -8.35
C GLY A 64 9.20 -19.07 -9.55
N LYS A 65 8.37 -19.41 -10.53
CA LYS A 65 8.81 -19.96 -11.81
C LYS A 65 9.37 -18.86 -12.71
N TYR A 66 8.81 -17.65 -12.60
CA TYR A 66 9.06 -16.54 -13.51
C TYR A 66 10.05 -15.52 -12.95
N SER A 67 9.85 -15.09 -11.71
CA SER A 67 10.66 -14.07 -11.04
C SER A 67 12.04 -14.58 -10.62
N LYS A 68 12.14 -15.85 -10.20
CA LYS A 68 13.38 -16.51 -9.76
C LYS A 68 14.15 -15.70 -8.72
N LEU A 69 13.45 -14.93 -7.88
CA LEU A 69 14.08 -14.08 -6.89
C LEU A 69 14.50 -14.91 -5.67
N SER A 70 15.62 -14.52 -5.09
CA SER A 70 16.17 -15.17 -3.90
C SER A 70 15.22 -15.10 -2.70
N LEU A 71 15.14 -16.19 -1.96
CA LEU A 71 14.43 -16.27 -0.68
C LEU A 71 15.22 -15.67 0.46
N ASN A 72 15.48 -14.37 0.40
CA ASN A 72 16.22 -13.64 1.42
C ASN A 72 15.84 -12.15 1.41
N ALA A 73 16.53 -11.37 2.24
CA ALA A 73 16.32 -9.93 2.33
C ALA A 73 16.57 -9.21 0.99
N ASP A 74 17.52 -9.68 0.18
CA ASP A 74 17.83 -9.07 -1.12
C ASP A 74 16.69 -9.26 -2.11
N GLY A 75 16.13 -10.47 -2.21
CA GLY A 75 14.97 -10.72 -3.09
C GLY A 75 13.74 -9.93 -2.65
N TYR A 76 13.48 -9.82 -1.34
CA TYR A 76 12.43 -8.95 -0.83
C TYR A 76 12.67 -7.48 -1.15
N ASN A 77 13.89 -6.97 -0.95
CA ASN A 77 14.24 -5.59 -1.28
C ASN A 77 14.13 -5.31 -2.79
N GLN A 78 14.44 -6.28 -3.65
CA GLN A 78 14.23 -6.17 -5.10
C GLN A 78 12.76 -6.00 -5.44
N LEU A 79 11.85 -6.72 -4.79
CA LEU A 79 10.41 -6.53 -4.97
C LEU A 79 9.96 -5.11 -4.58
N LEU A 80 10.44 -4.61 -3.44
CA LEU A 80 10.15 -3.23 -3.02
C LEU A 80 10.70 -2.20 -4.01
N GLU A 81 11.87 -2.48 -4.60
CA GLU A 81 12.48 -1.59 -5.59
C GLU A 81 11.72 -1.60 -6.92
N TYR A 82 11.21 -2.76 -7.35
CA TYR A 82 10.35 -2.84 -8.53
C TYR A 82 9.09 -1.99 -8.39
N ASP A 83 8.43 -2.00 -7.23
CA ASP A 83 7.24 -1.15 -7.00
C ASP A 83 7.55 0.34 -7.15
N LYS A 84 8.72 0.78 -6.67
CA LYS A 84 9.16 2.19 -6.73
C LYS A 84 9.61 2.62 -8.12
N THR A 85 10.30 1.75 -8.84
CA THR A 85 11.00 2.10 -10.07
C THR A 85 10.19 1.80 -11.34
N ILE A 86 9.26 0.85 -11.28
CA ILE A 86 8.42 0.48 -12.41
C ILE A 86 7.13 1.29 -12.35
N THR A 87 7.05 2.31 -13.20
CA THR A 87 5.83 3.07 -13.43
C THR A 87 4.97 2.41 -14.51
N LEU A 88 3.69 2.23 -14.22
CA LEU A 88 2.70 1.73 -15.18
C LEU A 88 2.09 2.90 -15.97
N SER A 89 1.97 2.72 -17.27
CA SER A 89 1.15 3.57 -18.13
C SER A 89 -0.34 3.37 -17.85
N ASP A 90 -1.20 4.28 -18.33
CA ASP A 90 -2.64 4.19 -18.06
C ASP A 90 -3.29 2.93 -18.65
N SER A 91 -2.78 2.41 -19.77
CA SER A 91 -3.24 1.11 -20.28
C SER A 91 -2.76 -0.07 -19.42
N GLU A 92 -1.56 0.03 -18.85
CA GLU A 92 -1.04 -1.00 -17.95
C GLU A 92 -1.75 -1.00 -16.60
N LYS A 93 -2.13 0.16 -16.05
CA LYS A 93 -2.90 0.23 -14.79
C LYS A 93 -4.22 -0.54 -14.86
N LYS A 94 -4.89 -0.50 -16.02
CA LYS A 94 -6.09 -1.32 -16.28
C LYS A 94 -5.81 -2.81 -16.23
N ASN A 95 -4.66 -3.24 -16.74
CA ASN A 95 -4.23 -4.64 -16.71
C ASN A 95 -3.62 -5.05 -15.36
N TYR A 96 -3.23 -4.08 -14.53
CA TYR A 96 -2.76 -4.31 -13.16
C TYR A 96 -3.92 -4.57 -12.20
N ALA A 97 -5.11 -4.04 -12.46
CA ALA A 97 -6.27 -4.31 -11.63
C ALA A 97 -6.72 -5.78 -11.72
N GLY A 98 -7.14 -6.35 -10.59
CA GLY A 98 -7.78 -7.67 -10.53
C GLY A 98 -6.90 -8.84 -10.09
N PHE A 99 -5.64 -8.62 -9.70
CA PHE A 99 -4.80 -9.67 -9.10
C PHE A 99 -5.24 -9.94 -7.67
N ASP A 100 -5.41 -11.22 -7.32
CA ASP A 100 -5.66 -11.65 -5.95
C ASP A 100 -4.35 -11.68 -5.16
N ILE A 101 -4.21 -10.67 -4.30
CA ILE A 101 -3.10 -10.45 -3.37
C ILE A 101 -3.55 -10.62 -1.91
N LEU A 102 -4.63 -11.38 -1.66
CA LEU A 102 -5.16 -11.56 -0.30
C LEU A 102 -4.10 -12.09 0.65
N LEU A 103 -3.85 -11.34 1.72
CA LEU A 103 -3.01 -11.73 2.84
C LEU A 103 -3.70 -11.41 4.18
N PRO A 104 -3.46 -12.21 5.24
CA PRO A 104 -4.11 -12.05 6.55
C PRO A 104 -3.84 -10.73 7.28
N CYS A 105 -2.77 -10.00 6.93
CA CYS A 105 -2.41 -8.75 7.65
C CYS A 105 -3.46 -7.64 7.54
N CYS A 106 -4.13 -7.52 6.39
CA CYS A 106 -5.01 -6.38 6.12
C CYS A 106 -6.29 -6.76 5.38
N GLY A 107 -6.42 -8.00 4.90
CA GLY A 107 -7.62 -8.48 4.20
C GLY A 107 -7.85 -7.84 2.82
N PHE A 108 -6.88 -7.08 2.30
CA PHE A 108 -6.96 -6.50 0.97
C PHE A 108 -6.77 -7.59 -0.10
N GLN A 109 -7.76 -7.77 -0.97
CA GLN A 109 -7.82 -8.91 -1.88
C GLN A 109 -7.40 -8.58 -3.31
N LEU A 110 -8.01 -7.59 -3.96
CA LEU A 110 -7.82 -7.34 -5.39
C LEU A 110 -7.09 -6.02 -5.62
N THR A 111 -6.04 -6.04 -6.43
CA THR A 111 -5.41 -4.82 -6.93
C THR A 111 -6.41 -3.95 -7.70
N THR A 112 -6.22 -2.65 -7.66
CA THR A 112 -7.07 -1.66 -8.34
C THR A 112 -6.27 -0.86 -9.37
N GLU A 113 -6.95 -0.14 -10.27
CA GLU A 113 -6.29 0.73 -11.25
C GLU A 113 -5.55 1.91 -10.58
N ASP A 114 -6.03 2.35 -9.42
CA ASP A 114 -5.35 3.34 -8.59
C ASP A 114 -4.56 2.64 -7.48
N GLU A 115 -3.29 2.36 -7.76
CA GLU A 115 -2.35 1.70 -6.85
C GLU A 115 -2.27 2.36 -5.45
N ASN A 116 -2.62 3.65 -5.32
CA ASN A 116 -2.63 4.34 -4.02
C ASN A 116 -3.82 3.94 -3.14
N SER A 117 -4.87 3.38 -3.75
CA SER A 117 -6.03 2.84 -3.05
C SER A 117 -5.81 1.39 -2.58
N ASP A 118 -4.78 0.73 -3.08
CA ASP A 118 -4.36 -0.59 -2.60
C ASP A 118 -3.75 -0.51 -1.18
N CYS A 119 -3.73 -1.64 -0.46
CA CYS A 119 -3.00 -1.68 0.81
C CYS A 119 -1.49 -1.48 0.56
N ARG A 120 -0.87 -0.49 1.21
CA ARG A 120 0.56 -0.17 1.08
C ARG A 120 1.41 -0.72 2.23
N CYS A 121 1.04 -1.89 2.78
CA CYS A 121 1.90 -2.60 3.72
C CYS A 121 3.09 -3.25 2.99
N GLY A 122 4.17 -3.57 3.71
CA GLY A 122 5.40 -4.11 3.08
C GLY A 122 5.17 -5.32 2.18
N HIS A 123 4.29 -6.25 2.58
CA HIS A 123 3.96 -7.43 1.79
C HIS A 123 3.21 -7.09 0.50
N HIS A 124 2.21 -6.20 0.56
CA HIS A 124 1.47 -5.78 -0.63
C HIS A 124 2.29 -4.90 -1.57
N ILE A 125 3.20 -4.07 -1.04
CA ILE A 125 4.18 -3.35 -1.86
C ILE A 125 5.08 -4.35 -2.60
N ALA A 126 5.57 -5.40 -1.92
CA ALA A 126 6.38 -6.42 -2.55
C ALA A 126 5.59 -7.20 -3.63
N MET A 127 4.32 -7.55 -3.37
CA MET A 127 3.45 -8.18 -4.37
C MET A 127 3.14 -7.26 -5.56
N ALA A 128 2.90 -5.97 -5.33
CA ALA A 128 2.71 -4.98 -6.39
C ALA A 128 3.97 -4.86 -7.26
N GLY A 129 5.15 -4.82 -6.64
CA GLY A 129 6.43 -4.83 -7.35
C GLY A 129 6.64 -6.08 -8.19
N LEU A 130 6.26 -7.26 -7.68
CA LEU A 130 6.28 -8.51 -8.44
C LEU A 130 5.37 -8.44 -9.67
N ILE A 131 4.12 -8.02 -9.49
CA ILE A 131 3.15 -7.87 -10.57
C ILE A 131 3.71 -6.96 -11.67
N LYS A 132 4.14 -5.75 -11.29
CA LYS A 132 4.71 -4.76 -12.20
C LYS A 132 5.88 -5.33 -13.00
N LYS A 133 6.81 -6.01 -12.33
CA LYS A 133 7.95 -6.63 -13.00
C LYS A 133 7.51 -7.65 -14.04
N LEU A 134 6.62 -8.55 -13.68
CA LEU A 134 6.19 -9.62 -14.58
C LEU A 134 5.31 -9.10 -15.73
N MET A 135 4.50 -8.07 -15.50
CA MET A 135 3.77 -7.38 -16.57
C MET A 135 4.74 -6.77 -17.59
N LYS A 136 5.82 -6.11 -17.13
CA LYS A 136 6.84 -5.54 -18.03
C LYS A 136 7.62 -6.61 -18.80
N ASP A 137 7.75 -7.81 -18.23
CA ASP A 137 8.34 -8.96 -18.91
C ASP A 137 7.39 -9.64 -19.92
N GLY A 138 6.13 -9.18 -20.01
CA GLY A 138 5.13 -9.69 -20.94
C GLY A 138 4.42 -10.95 -20.47
N HIS A 139 4.43 -11.24 -19.16
CA HIS A 139 3.68 -12.36 -18.60
C HIS A 139 2.17 -12.10 -18.61
N THR A 140 1.41 -13.18 -18.81
CA THR A 140 -0.06 -13.13 -18.78
C THR A 140 -0.59 -13.02 -17.36
N HIS A 141 -1.84 -12.57 -17.21
CA HIS A 141 -2.51 -12.47 -15.91
C HIS A 141 -2.43 -13.79 -15.11
N ASP A 142 -2.76 -14.92 -15.73
CA ASP A 142 -2.73 -16.23 -15.06
C ASP A 142 -1.33 -16.63 -14.58
N GLN A 143 -0.29 -16.34 -15.37
CA GLN A 143 1.10 -16.62 -15.00
C GLN A 143 1.55 -15.77 -13.81
N ILE A 144 1.13 -14.51 -13.78
CA ILE A 144 1.43 -13.60 -12.67
C ILE A 144 0.67 -14.05 -11.42
N GLN A 145 -0.60 -14.45 -11.55
CA GLN A 145 -1.38 -14.96 -10.42
C GLN A 145 -0.80 -16.27 -9.88
N GLU A 146 -0.37 -17.18 -10.74
CA GLU A 146 0.35 -18.41 -10.33
C GLU A 146 1.60 -18.05 -9.53
N GLU A 147 2.36 -17.06 -9.98
CA GLU A 147 3.55 -16.59 -9.25
C GLU A 147 3.19 -16.00 -7.89
N LEU A 148 2.19 -15.11 -7.83
CA LEU A 148 1.71 -14.51 -6.58
C LEU A 148 1.31 -15.58 -5.57
N ASN A 149 0.64 -16.64 -6.02
CA ASN A 149 0.25 -17.75 -5.17
C ASN A 149 1.43 -18.52 -4.58
N GLN A 150 2.61 -18.51 -5.24
CA GLN A 150 3.84 -19.05 -4.67
C GLN A 150 4.48 -18.13 -3.63
N TRP A 151 4.27 -16.81 -3.74
CA TRP A 151 4.78 -15.83 -2.78
C TRP A 151 3.93 -15.66 -1.53
N LYS A 152 2.60 -15.84 -1.63
CA LYS A 152 1.68 -15.80 -0.47
C LYS A 152 2.18 -16.65 0.73
N PRO A 153 2.54 -17.93 0.57
CA PRO A 153 3.03 -18.75 1.68
C PRO A 153 4.45 -18.40 2.16
N VAL A 154 5.21 -17.62 1.39
CA VAL A 154 6.51 -17.10 1.82
C VAL A 154 6.32 -15.98 2.83
N PHE A 155 5.31 -15.13 2.61
CA PHE A 155 4.94 -14.07 3.54
C PHE A 155 4.13 -14.59 4.74
N TYR A 156 3.26 -15.58 4.50
CA TYR A 156 2.36 -16.14 5.51
C TYR A 156 2.33 -17.66 5.40
N PRO A 157 3.24 -18.37 6.08
CA PRO A 157 3.34 -19.82 5.94
C PRO A 157 2.08 -20.59 6.34
N GLU A 158 1.21 -20.00 7.14
CA GLU A 158 -0.10 -20.53 7.51
C GLU A 158 -1.04 -20.68 6.31
N CYS A 159 -0.82 -19.97 5.20
CA CYS A 159 -1.58 -20.16 3.97
C CYS A 159 -1.51 -21.62 3.46
N LEU A 160 -0.42 -22.35 3.77
CA LEU A 160 -0.25 -23.74 3.32
C LEU A 160 -1.11 -24.72 4.12
N SER A 161 -1.30 -24.47 5.42
CA SER A 161 -2.15 -25.30 6.27
C SER A 161 -3.63 -24.86 6.25
N GLN A 162 -3.88 -23.58 5.96
CA GLN A 162 -5.21 -22.97 5.92
C GLN A 162 -5.38 -22.15 4.64
N LYS A 163 -5.58 -22.83 3.51
CA LYS A 163 -5.67 -22.22 2.17
C LYS A 163 -6.68 -21.07 2.05
N SER A 164 -7.77 -21.13 2.82
CA SER A 164 -8.80 -20.08 2.85
C SER A 164 -8.29 -18.73 3.33
N LEU A 165 -7.17 -18.68 4.07
CA LEU A 165 -6.59 -17.42 4.56
C LEU A 165 -6.03 -16.54 3.44
N CYS A 166 -5.63 -17.15 2.31
CA CYS A 166 -4.89 -16.47 1.25
C CYS A 166 -5.45 -16.79 -0.15
N ASN A 167 -6.61 -17.44 -0.22
CA ASN A 167 -7.28 -17.86 -1.45
C ASN A 167 -6.36 -18.66 -2.39
N LEU A 168 -5.73 -19.70 -1.83
CA LEU A 168 -4.83 -20.63 -2.53
C LEU A 168 -5.51 -21.93 -3.00
#